data_AF-A0A2V5RIT4-F1
#
_entry.id   AF-A0A2V5RIT4-F1
#
_cell.length_a   1.000
_cell.length_b   1.000
_cell.length_c   1.000
_cell.angle_alpha   90.00
_cell.angle_beta   90.00
_cell.angle_gamma   90.00
#
_symmetry.space_group_name_H-M   'P 1'
#
loop_
_entity.id
_entity.type
_entity.pdbx_description
1 polymer ?
#
loop_
_entity_poly.entity_id
_entity_poly.type
_entity_poly.pdbx_seq_one_letter_code
_entity_poly.pdbx_strand_id
1 'polypeptide(L)'
;MKKLFTLTMLISFAMICSCRKQDSAAEQQLAQRKTELDAREKALDEREKALAEREKATTNIRRIPADVQRRIPADVQRRTLDPAQVKAERDRRIQQLPPDAQRLLPDPAQVQAERDKRRQQMLEQLQRMRAGSAASPAADATSATSPGAKGTLTNPSAASPAAEATSPTASPTPQ
;
A
#
# COMPACT_ATOMS: atom_id res chain seq x y z
N MET A 1 -60.99 10.60 -18.21
CA MET A 1 -59.87 11.19 -17.44
C MET A 1 -59.40 10.33 -16.25
N LYS A 2 -60.24 9.52 -15.58
CA LYS A 2 -59.86 8.73 -14.39
C LYS A 2 -58.74 7.71 -14.62
N LYS A 3 -58.69 7.06 -15.78
CA LYS A 3 -57.69 6.01 -16.12
C LYS A 3 -56.25 6.55 -16.21
N LEU A 4 -56.08 7.79 -16.66
CA LEU A 4 -54.77 8.43 -16.74
C LEU A 4 -54.23 8.74 -15.35
N PHE A 5 -55.09 9.23 -14.44
CA PHE A 5 -54.70 9.53 -13.07
C PHE A 5 -54.21 8.30 -12.31
N THR A 6 -54.88 7.16 -12.48
CA THR A 6 -54.46 5.89 -11.89
C THR A 6 -53.13 5.39 -12.45
N LEU A 7 -52.90 5.57 -13.75
CA LEU A 7 -51.63 5.20 -14.38
C LEU A 7 -50.47 6.05 -13.85
N THR A 8 -50.65 7.37 -13.73
CA THR A 8 -49.63 8.27 -13.20
C THR A 8 -49.30 7.96 -11.74
N MET A 9 -50.32 7.67 -10.91
CA MET A 9 -50.12 7.25 -9.51
C MET A 9 -49.30 5.94 -9.40
N LEU A 10 -49.57 4.96 -10.26
CA LEU A 10 -48.83 3.69 -10.27
C LEU A 10 -47.36 3.86 -10.66
N ILE A 11 -47.07 4.72 -11.64
CA ILE A 11 -45.70 5.00 -12.08
C ILE A 11 -44.89 5.68 -10.94
N SER A 12 -45.48 6.66 -10.26
CA SER A 12 -44.84 7.33 -9.12
C SER A 12 -44.56 6.37 -7.97
N PHE A 13 -45.49 5.47 -7.68
CA PHE A 13 -45.31 4.45 -6.64
C PHE A 13 -44.19 3.47 -6.99
N ALA A 14 -44.13 3.00 -8.23
CA ALA A 14 -43.07 2.10 -8.70
C ALA A 14 -41.67 2.74 -8.61
N MET A 15 -41.55 4.05 -8.93
CA MET A 15 -40.29 4.77 -8.77
C MET A 15 -39.87 4.87 -7.30
N ILE A 16 -40.76 5.29 -6.40
CA ILE A 16 -40.46 5.42 -4.96
C ILE A 16 -40.08 4.07 -4.34
N CYS A 17 -40.78 2.99 -4.73
CA CYS A 17 -40.46 1.63 -4.30
C CYS A 17 -39.10 1.14 -4.82
N SER A 18 -38.71 1.53 -6.03
CA SER A 18 -37.43 1.13 -6.63
C SER A 18 -36.24 1.82 -5.94
N CYS A 19 -36.35 3.12 -5.63
CA CYS A 19 -35.30 3.85 -4.90
C CYS A 19 -35.06 3.25 -3.51
N ARG A 20 -36.13 3.01 -2.73
CA ARG A 20 -36.03 2.40 -1.40
C ARG A 20 -35.36 1.03 -1.39
N LYS A 21 -35.55 0.23 -2.45
CA LYS A 21 -34.99 -1.12 -2.54
C LYS A 21 -33.50 -1.11 -2.87
N GLN A 22 -33.03 -0.14 -3.67
CA GLN A 22 -31.60 0.03 -3.95
C GLN A 22 -30.85 0.58 -2.73
N ASP A 23 -31.42 1.55 -2.03
CA ASP A 23 -30.79 2.17 -0.86
C ASP A 23 -30.54 1.14 0.24
N SER A 24 -31.52 0.25 0.52
CA SER A 24 -31.37 -0.79 1.54
C SER A 24 -30.25 -1.80 1.22
N ALA A 25 -30.09 -2.20 -0.04
CA ALA A 25 -29.03 -3.13 -0.43
C ALA A 25 -27.64 -2.47 -0.39
N ALA A 26 -27.55 -1.20 -0.79
CA ALA A 26 -26.32 -0.42 -0.71
C ALA A 26 -25.90 -0.16 0.74
N GLU A 27 -26.85 0.15 1.63
CA GLU A 27 -26.60 0.32 3.06
C GLU A 27 -26.08 -0.97 3.72
N GLN A 28 -26.65 -2.13 3.37
CA GLN A 28 -26.14 -3.41 3.86
C GLN A 28 -24.71 -3.69 3.39
N GLN A 29 -24.40 -3.42 2.11
CA GLN A 29 -23.03 -3.57 1.59
C GLN A 29 -22.05 -2.62 2.27
N LEU A 30 -22.47 -1.39 2.58
CA LEU A 30 -21.65 -0.44 3.32
C LEU A 30 -21.40 -0.90 4.75
N ALA A 31 -22.43 -1.39 5.45
CA ALA A 31 -22.29 -1.95 6.79
C ALA A 31 -21.31 -3.14 6.78
N GLN A 32 -21.41 -4.03 5.79
CA GLN A 32 -20.50 -5.16 5.63
C GLN A 32 -19.06 -4.73 5.33
N ARG A 33 -18.85 -3.78 4.40
CA ARG A 33 -17.51 -3.27 4.11
C ARG A 33 -16.91 -2.56 5.31
N LYS A 34 -17.73 -1.88 6.10
CA LYS A 34 -17.27 -1.19 7.32
C LYS A 34 -16.77 -2.17 8.36
N THR A 35 -17.47 -3.29 8.58
CA THR A 35 -17.00 -4.32 9.52
C THR A 35 -15.77 -5.05 9.01
N GLU A 36 -15.67 -5.29 7.69
CA GLU A 36 -14.46 -5.86 7.08
C GLU A 36 -13.25 -4.92 7.24
N LEU A 37 -13.44 -3.61 7.01
CA LEU A 37 -12.37 -2.63 7.17
C LEU A 37 -11.91 -2.52 8.63
N ASP A 38 -12.83 -2.49 9.59
CA ASP A 38 -12.51 -2.48 11.03
C ASP A 38 -11.69 -3.72 11.44
N ALA A 39 -12.04 -4.89 10.90
CA ALA A 39 -11.28 -6.13 11.13
C ALA A 39 -9.87 -6.07 10.50
N ARG A 40 -9.74 -5.49 9.30
CA ARG A 40 -8.43 -5.31 8.64
C ARG A 40 -7.56 -4.29 9.37
N GLU A 41 -8.14 -3.22 9.87
CA GLU A 41 -7.45 -2.20 10.66
C GLU A 41 -6.87 -2.81 11.94
N LYS A 42 -7.67 -3.56 12.70
CA LYS A 42 -7.18 -4.30 13.88
C LYS A 42 -6.06 -5.29 13.55
N ALA A 43 -6.17 -6.01 12.44
CA ALA A 43 -5.12 -6.94 12.01
C ALA A 43 -3.83 -6.22 11.60
N LEU A 44 -3.90 -4.98 11.12
CA LEU A 44 -2.73 -4.16 10.82
C LEU A 44 -2.10 -3.59 12.09
N ASP A 45 -2.90 -3.11 13.04
CA ASP A 45 -2.42 -2.65 14.36
C ASP A 45 -1.63 -3.74 15.08
N GLU A 46 -2.13 -4.99 15.08
CA GLU A 46 -1.42 -6.12 15.67
C GLU A 46 -0.09 -6.41 14.98
N ARG A 47 -0.05 -6.33 13.64
CA ARG A 47 1.19 -6.51 12.87
C ARG A 47 2.19 -5.39 13.12
N GLU A 48 1.74 -4.15 13.20
CA GLU A 48 2.59 -3.02 13.52
C GLU A 48 3.20 -3.18 14.91
N LYS A 49 2.39 -3.56 15.91
CA LYS A 49 2.88 -3.85 17.24
C LYS A 49 3.91 -4.99 17.25
N ALA A 50 3.64 -6.08 16.54
CA ALA A 50 4.60 -7.19 16.41
C ALA A 50 5.91 -6.77 15.73
N LEU A 51 5.84 -5.88 14.74
CA LEU A 51 7.03 -5.32 14.09
C LEU A 51 7.79 -4.37 15.01
N ALA A 52 7.11 -3.51 15.76
CA ALA A 52 7.73 -2.63 16.75
C ALA A 52 8.43 -3.43 17.87
N GLU A 53 7.81 -4.52 18.33
CA GLU A 53 8.44 -5.45 19.28
C GLU A 53 9.66 -6.15 18.68
N ARG A 54 9.57 -6.61 17.43
CA ARG A 54 10.70 -7.20 16.71
C ARG A 54 11.85 -6.21 16.51
N GLU A 55 11.54 -4.96 16.19
CA GLU A 55 12.54 -3.89 16.05
C GLU A 55 13.18 -3.58 17.41
N LYS A 56 12.40 -3.49 18.48
CA LYS A 56 12.91 -3.33 19.85
C LYS A 56 13.80 -4.50 20.28
N ALA A 57 13.42 -5.73 19.95
CA ALA A 57 14.25 -6.92 20.20
C ALA A 57 15.53 -6.88 19.36
N THR A 58 15.44 -6.50 18.08
CA THR A 58 16.61 -6.43 17.17
C THR A 58 17.58 -5.32 17.58
N THR A 59 17.10 -4.16 18.00
CA THR A 59 17.93 -3.07 18.52
C THR A 59 18.57 -3.42 19.87
N ASN A 60 17.87 -4.19 20.72
CA ASN A 60 18.45 -4.73 21.95
C ASN A 60 19.51 -5.81 21.66
N ILE A 61 19.26 -6.71 20.69
CA ILE A 61 20.24 -7.68 20.18
C ILE A 61 21.47 -6.96 19.61
N ARG A 62 21.29 -5.81 18.94
CA ARG A 62 22.40 -5.00 18.43
C ARG A 62 23.12 -4.18 19.52
N ARG A 63 22.57 -4.13 20.74
CA ARG A 63 23.25 -3.65 21.96
C ARG A 63 23.97 -4.77 22.71
N ILE A 64 23.85 -6.03 22.28
CA ILE A 64 24.75 -7.09 22.76
C ILE A 64 26.17 -6.71 22.33
N PRO A 65 27.16 -6.72 23.25
CA PRO A 65 28.50 -6.24 22.97
C PRO A 65 29.08 -6.94 21.75
N ALA A 66 29.88 -6.22 20.97
CA ALA A 66 30.71 -6.75 19.88
C ALA A 66 31.60 -7.95 20.29
N ASP A 67 31.63 -8.29 21.58
CA ASP A 67 32.42 -9.35 22.18
C ASP A 67 31.90 -10.77 21.90
N VAL A 68 30.61 -10.96 21.58
CA VAL A 68 30.11 -12.30 21.14
C VAL A 68 30.29 -12.50 19.64
N GLN A 69 30.37 -11.40 18.87
CA GLN A 69 30.70 -11.45 17.44
C GLN A 69 32.20 -11.69 17.17
N ARG A 70 33.04 -11.78 18.22
CA ARG A 70 34.46 -12.18 18.12
C ARG A 70 34.71 -13.69 18.05
N ARG A 71 33.67 -14.53 18.10
CA ARG A 71 33.79 -15.99 17.80
C ARG A 71 33.36 -16.38 16.39
N ILE A 72 33.11 -15.40 15.52
CA ILE A 72 33.16 -15.63 14.07
C ILE A 72 34.50 -15.02 13.62
N PRO A 73 35.43 -15.80 13.07
CA PRO A 73 36.70 -15.26 12.59
C PRO A 73 36.44 -14.09 11.63
N ALA A 74 37.13 -12.97 11.87
CA ALA A 74 37.02 -11.73 11.10
C ALA A 74 37.37 -11.88 9.60
N ASP A 75 37.81 -13.07 9.18
CA ASP A 75 38.17 -13.37 7.78
C ASP A 75 36.97 -13.62 6.86
N VAL A 76 35.75 -13.79 7.40
CA VAL A 76 34.58 -14.17 6.58
C VAL A 76 33.63 -13.01 6.27
N GLN A 77 33.59 -11.95 7.08
CA GLN A 77 32.52 -10.95 6.98
C GLN A 77 32.84 -9.71 6.15
N ARG A 78 34.06 -9.58 5.61
CA ARG A 78 34.47 -8.41 4.81
C ARG A 78 35.27 -8.70 3.54
N ARG A 79 35.38 -9.97 3.11
CA ARG A 79 35.71 -10.22 1.72
C ARG A 79 34.40 -10.21 0.96
N THR A 80 34.22 -9.20 0.11
CA THR A 80 33.44 -9.31 -1.13
C THR A 80 33.98 -10.53 -1.87
N LEU A 81 33.55 -11.73 -1.45
CA LEU A 81 33.87 -12.95 -2.16
C LEU A 81 33.24 -12.77 -3.53
N ASP A 82 34.09 -12.85 -4.54
CA ASP A 82 33.68 -12.92 -5.92
C ASP A 82 32.48 -13.88 -6.02
N PRO A 83 31.33 -13.45 -6.59
CA PRO A 83 30.17 -14.31 -6.74
C PRO A 83 30.51 -15.66 -7.42
N ALA A 84 31.59 -15.71 -8.24
CA ALA A 84 32.11 -16.95 -8.78
C ALA A 84 32.67 -17.91 -7.70
N GLN A 85 33.37 -17.39 -6.68
CA GLN A 85 33.88 -18.21 -5.58
C GLN A 85 32.77 -18.73 -4.69
N VAL A 86 31.78 -17.90 -4.35
CA VAL A 86 30.65 -18.34 -3.53
C VAL A 86 29.89 -19.48 -4.21
N LYS A 87 29.74 -19.40 -5.54
CA LYS A 87 29.12 -20.46 -6.33
C LYS A 87 29.96 -21.74 -6.32
N ALA A 88 31.26 -21.65 -6.54
CA ALA A 88 32.17 -22.80 -6.51
C ALA A 88 32.24 -23.48 -5.13
N GLU A 89 32.22 -22.70 -4.04
CA GLU A 89 32.19 -23.26 -2.68
C GLU A 89 30.85 -23.96 -2.39
N ARG A 90 29.74 -23.33 -2.79
CA ARG A 90 28.40 -23.94 -2.65
C ARG A 90 28.32 -25.25 -3.43
N ASP A 91 28.79 -25.29 -4.67
CA ASP A 91 28.77 -26.49 -5.50
C ASP A 91 29.66 -27.59 -4.92
N ARG A 92 30.80 -27.25 -4.33
CA ARG A 92 31.62 -28.21 -3.57
C ARG A 92 30.88 -28.77 -2.36
N ARG A 93 30.18 -27.94 -1.59
CA ARG A 93 29.38 -28.41 -0.44
C ARG A 93 28.24 -29.31 -0.88
N ILE A 94 27.57 -28.98 -2.00
CA ILE A 94 26.50 -29.80 -2.59
C ILE A 94 27.04 -31.17 -3.03
N GLN A 95 28.24 -31.23 -3.62
CA GLN A 95 28.87 -32.51 -3.97
C GLN A 95 29.29 -33.35 -2.75
N GLN A 96 29.52 -32.71 -1.60
CA GLN A 96 29.86 -33.39 -0.35
C GLN A 96 28.63 -33.83 0.46
N LEU A 97 27.41 -33.46 0.04
CA LEU A 97 26.19 -33.91 0.71
C LEU A 97 25.90 -35.39 0.42
N PRO A 98 25.37 -36.16 1.40
CA PRO A 98 24.93 -37.53 1.17
C PRO A 98 23.93 -37.61 0.01
N PRO A 99 23.94 -38.67 -0.81
CA PRO A 99 23.09 -38.80 -1.99
C PRO A 99 21.59 -38.68 -1.69
N ASP A 100 21.15 -39.05 -0.48
CA ASP A 100 19.75 -38.90 -0.04
C ASP A 100 19.34 -37.43 0.15
N ALA A 101 20.28 -36.58 0.60
CA ALA A 101 20.07 -35.14 0.71
C ALA A 101 20.14 -34.44 -0.65
N GLN A 102 20.91 -35.00 -1.61
CA GLN A 102 20.98 -34.47 -2.98
C GLN A 102 19.65 -34.62 -3.73
N ARG A 103 18.88 -35.69 -3.48
CA ARG A 103 17.57 -35.93 -4.11
C ARG A 103 16.47 -34.98 -3.64
N LEU A 104 16.64 -34.34 -2.49
CA LEU A 104 15.69 -33.37 -1.93
C LEU A 104 15.93 -31.94 -2.46
N LEU A 105 17.07 -31.69 -3.11
CA LEU A 105 17.38 -30.40 -3.68
C LEU A 105 16.66 -30.24 -5.04
N PRO A 106 15.87 -29.17 -5.23
CA PRO A 106 15.24 -28.90 -6.52
C PRO A 106 16.32 -28.70 -7.59
N ASP A 107 16.05 -29.24 -8.78
CA ASP A 107 16.98 -29.21 -9.91
C ASP A 107 17.38 -27.76 -10.19
N PRO A 108 18.68 -27.41 -10.12
CA PRO A 108 19.14 -26.05 -10.38
C PRO A 108 18.73 -25.55 -11.76
N ALA A 109 18.59 -26.42 -12.76
CA ALA A 109 18.10 -26.04 -14.08
C ALA A 109 16.62 -25.60 -14.03
N GLN A 110 15.80 -26.28 -13.24
CA GLN A 110 14.38 -25.95 -13.06
C GLN A 110 14.21 -24.61 -12.33
N VAL A 111 14.97 -24.40 -11.25
CA VAL A 111 14.94 -23.14 -10.47
C VAL A 111 15.37 -21.96 -11.34
N GLN A 112 16.38 -22.14 -12.18
CA GLN A 112 16.85 -21.11 -13.09
C GLN A 112 15.80 -20.77 -14.16
N ALA A 113 15.20 -21.78 -14.78
CA ALA A 113 14.14 -21.59 -15.77
C ALA A 113 12.91 -20.88 -15.20
N GLU A 114 12.50 -21.21 -13.96
CA GLU A 114 11.40 -20.53 -13.28
C GLU A 114 11.72 -19.05 -13.01
N ARG A 115 12.95 -18.77 -12.55
CA ARG A 115 13.40 -17.40 -12.29
C ARG A 115 13.41 -16.55 -13.56
N ASP A 116 13.84 -17.13 -14.68
CA ASP A 116 13.88 -16.45 -15.96
C ASP A 116 12.47 -16.21 -16.50
N LYS A 117 11.55 -17.17 -16.34
CA LYS A 117 10.12 -16.97 -16.65
C LYS A 117 9.51 -15.83 -15.82
N ARG A 118 9.82 -15.77 -14.52
CA ARG A 118 9.33 -14.69 -13.64
C ARG A 118 9.86 -13.31 -14.04
N ARG A 119 11.13 -13.25 -14.47
CA ARG A 119 11.72 -12.01 -15.02
C ARG A 119 11.02 -11.58 -16.30
N GLN A 120 10.75 -12.51 -17.22
CA GLN A 120 10.03 -12.21 -18.46
C GLN A 120 8.63 -11.65 -18.17
N GLN A 121 7.88 -12.28 -17.27
CA GLN A 121 6.55 -11.79 -16.86
C GLN A 121 6.60 -10.39 -16.27
N MET A 122 7.61 -10.09 -15.45
CA MET A 122 7.78 -8.75 -14.86
C MET A 122 8.07 -7.70 -15.95
N LEU A 123 8.92 -8.02 -16.92
CA LEU A 123 9.21 -7.13 -18.04
C LEU A 123 7.97 -6.88 -18.91
N GLU A 124 7.19 -7.92 -19.17
CA GLU A 124 5.94 -7.83 -19.93
C GLU A 124 4.90 -6.98 -19.18
N GLN A 125 4.77 -7.17 -17.86
CA GLN A 125 3.88 -6.34 -17.03
C GLN A 125 4.31 -4.87 -17.05
N LEU A 126 5.62 -4.60 -16.99
CA LEU A 126 6.16 -3.25 -17.06
C LEU A 126 5.88 -2.60 -18.43
N GLN A 127 6.03 -3.36 -19.51
CA GLN A 127 5.68 -2.90 -20.86
C GLN A 127 4.19 -2.62 -20.98
N ARG A 128 3.32 -3.45 -20.40
CA ARG A 128 1.87 -3.25 -20.40
C ARG A 128 1.45 -1.98 -19.67
N MET A 129 2.06 -1.69 -18.52
CA MET A 129 1.82 -0.43 -17.80
C MET A 129 2.31 0.77 -18.60
N ARG A 130 3.47 0.65 -19.27
CA ARG A 130 4.01 1.72 -20.12
C ARG A 130 3.15 1.99 -21.34
N ALA A 131 2.65 0.96 -22.02
CA ALA A 131 1.77 1.08 -23.18
C ALA A 131 0.36 1.57 -22.80
N GLY A 132 -0.16 1.12 -21.65
CA GLY A 132 -1.45 1.58 -21.12
C GLY A 132 -1.45 3.05 -20.65
N SER A 133 -0.28 3.61 -20.32
CA SER A 133 -0.15 5.02 -19.92
C SER A 133 -0.02 6.00 -21.09
N ALA A 134 0.26 5.52 -22.31
CA ALA A 134 0.44 6.37 -23.49
C ALA A 134 -0.84 6.53 -24.34
N ALA A 135 -1.93 5.85 -23.98
CA ALA A 135 -3.19 5.82 -24.73
C ALA A 135 -4.33 6.61 -24.09
N SER A 136 -4.04 7.63 -23.28
CA SER A 136 -5.00 8.70 -23.03
C SER A 136 -4.79 9.78 -24.08
N PRO A 137 -5.67 9.93 -25.08
CA PRO A 137 -5.66 11.13 -25.90
C PRO A 137 -6.03 12.30 -24.98
N ALA A 138 -5.05 13.16 -24.72
CA ALA A 138 -5.28 14.47 -24.12
C ALA A 138 -6.13 15.28 -25.11
N ALA A 139 -7.44 15.17 -24.98
CA ALA A 139 -8.38 16.15 -25.50
C ALA A 139 -8.52 17.27 -24.45
N ASP A 140 -8.36 18.49 -24.94
CA ASP A 140 -8.84 19.75 -24.39
C ASP A 140 -8.20 20.29 -23.11
N ALA A 141 -7.19 21.14 -23.31
CA ALA A 141 -7.10 22.43 -22.62
C ALA A 141 -6.31 23.42 -23.48
N THR A 142 -6.98 23.97 -24.49
CA THR A 142 -6.60 25.22 -25.14
C THR A 142 -6.64 26.38 -24.15
N SER A 143 -5.71 27.34 -24.35
CA SER A 143 -5.73 28.76 -23.93
C SER A 143 -5.63 29.04 -22.42
N ALA A 144 -4.77 29.94 -21.92
CA ALA A 144 -4.28 31.17 -22.50
C ALA A 144 -3.02 31.69 -21.77
N THR A 145 -2.11 32.30 -22.56
CA THR A 145 -1.40 33.55 -22.27
C THR A 145 -0.44 33.61 -21.07
N SER A 146 0.85 33.42 -21.39
CA SER A 146 1.96 34.14 -20.75
C SER A 146 1.94 35.62 -21.19
N PRO A 147 2.34 36.57 -20.33
CA PRO A 147 3.72 37.05 -20.47
C PRO A 147 4.44 37.21 -19.12
N GLY A 148 5.74 36.93 -19.13
CA GLY A 148 6.62 37.25 -18.02
C GLY A 148 7.00 38.73 -17.99
N ALA A 149 7.30 39.24 -16.81
CA ALA A 149 8.39 40.19 -16.56
C ALA A 149 8.58 40.41 -15.04
N LYS A 150 9.82 40.15 -14.61
CA LYS A 150 10.57 40.69 -13.46
C LYS A 150 9.94 41.85 -12.66
N GLY A 151 10.12 41.81 -11.34
CA GLY A 151 10.53 43.00 -10.60
C GLY A 151 10.06 43.14 -9.14
N THR A 152 10.96 42.82 -8.21
CA THR A 152 11.32 43.66 -7.05
C THR A 152 10.41 43.72 -5.81
N LEU A 153 11.01 43.27 -4.69
CA LEU A 153 10.85 43.61 -3.26
C LEU A 153 9.60 44.40 -2.79
N THR A 154 8.97 43.95 -1.72
CA THR A 154 9.23 44.45 -0.34
C THR A 154 8.49 43.60 0.71
N ASN A 155 9.21 43.25 1.78
CA ASN A 155 8.68 42.85 3.09
C ASN A 155 8.29 44.16 3.83
N PRO A 156 7.32 44.21 4.78
CA PRO A 156 7.55 43.67 6.12
C PRO A 156 6.32 43.04 6.82
N SER A 157 6.61 42.00 7.61
CA SER A 157 6.37 41.91 9.06
C SER A 157 5.05 42.40 9.69
N ALA A 158 4.42 41.47 10.41
CA ALA A 158 3.71 41.62 11.68
C ALA A 158 2.33 42.33 11.71
N ALA A 159 1.29 41.55 12.02
CA ALA A 159 0.41 41.79 13.17
C ALA A 159 -0.63 40.66 13.33
N SER A 160 -0.54 39.93 14.43
CA SER A 160 -1.67 39.22 15.03
C SER A 160 -2.75 40.23 15.47
N PRO A 161 -3.98 39.76 15.73
CA PRO A 161 -4.47 39.95 17.09
C PRO A 161 -5.10 38.68 17.68
N ALA A 162 -4.80 38.49 18.97
CA ALA A 162 -5.52 37.65 19.90
C ALA A 162 -6.37 38.57 20.81
N ALA A 163 -7.61 38.17 21.09
CA ALA A 163 -8.55 38.62 22.13
C ALA A 163 -9.98 38.33 21.60
N GLU A 164 -10.99 37.87 22.33
CA GLU A 164 -11.17 37.50 23.73
C GLU A 164 -12.48 36.69 23.83
N ALA A 165 -12.73 36.13 25.02
CA ALA A 165 -13.80 35.22 25.37
C ALA A 165 -15.24 35.73 25.16
N THR A 166 -16.19 34.81 25.00
CA THR A 166 -17.41 34.71 25.85
C THR A 166 -18.26 33.47 25.48
N SER A 167 -18.35 32.52 26.42
CA SER A 167 -19.49 31.59 26.54
C SER A 167 -20.71 32.37 27.08
N PRO A 168 -21.98 31.93 26.87
CA PRO A 168 -22.55 30.85 27.69
C PRO A 168 -23.61 29.94 27.03
N THR A 169 -23.69 28.72 27.58
CA THR A 169 -24.88 27.93 27.97
C THR A 169 -26.24 28.20 27.31
N ALA A 170 -26.83 27.14 26.74
CA ALA A 170 -28.25 26.80 26.93
C ALA A 170 -28.51 25.30 26.69
N SER A 171 -28.89 24.58 27.75
CA SER A 171 -29.70 23.35 27.68
C SER A 171 -31.17 23.72 27.51
N PRO A 172 -31.98 22.88 26.83
CA PRO A 172 -33.08 22.26 27.56
C PRO A 172 -33.39 20.79 27.19
N THR A 173 -33.98 20.13 28.20
CA THR A 173 -34.51 18.78 28.40
C THR A 173 -35.45 18.22 27.31
N PRO A 174 -35.46 16.90 27.04
CA PRO A 174 -36.59 16.22 26.40
C PRO A 174 -37.54 15.54 27.41
N GLN A 175 -38.83 15.54 27.07
CA GLN A 175 -39.94 14.86 27.75
C GLN A 175 -39.78 13.34 27.80
#